data_AF-A0A371D8D8-F1
#
_entry.id   AF-A0A371D8D8-F1
#
_cell.length_a   1.000
_cell.length_b   1.000
_cell.length_c   1.000
_cell.angle_alpha   90.00
_cell.angle_beta   90.00
_cell.angle_gamma   90.00
#
_symmetry.space_group_name_H-M   'P 1'
#
loop_
_entity.id
_entity.type
_entity.pdbx_description
1 polymer ?
#
loop_
_entity_poly.entity_id
_entity_poly.type
_entity_poly.pdbx_seq_one_letter_code
_entity_poly.pdbx_strand_id
1 'polypeptide(L)'
;MWLPFRRTVAAGRAVDMYLYNERDVERRAWERHGGPEAFDAYLAKLRERHIKKNGKSAYFAQPASYEDSRDSAQYDHTIGSAALRRAKEEMAPWLWKAYNDALDRHKNDGWYGPEYYYSRPRDREGLIASALKLAKTYPPRPAQPLPSSPSVDALRAVLADAPRIADVEWGKAVPGLAFSTTWHPEYDEWYSWTSEILQPIFEALIGVIEAHGVGDDGWASARWEVYDRYAECLQTPISYDSCDKRWLDGASGWLEGRLSPDLVNSSSRGCCEAGKRYNDMLPFSHPLGHFSVGRPQS
;
A
#
# COMPACT_ATOMS: atom_id res chain seq x y z
N MET A 1 -18.54 39.75 5.50
CA MET A 1 -19.58 39.27 6.42
C MET A 1 -18.86 38.62 7.59
N TRP A 2 -18.98 39.17 8.80
CA TRP A 2 -18.22 38.71 9.96
C TRP A 2 -18.76 37.36 10.43
N LEU A 3 -17.88 36.36 10.59
CA LEU A 3 -18.24 35.07 11.18
C LEU A 3 -18.54 35.25 12.68
N PRO A 4 -19.36 34.36 13.29
CA PRO A 4 -19.76 34.50 14.68
C PRO A 4 -18.56 34.50 15.63
N PHE A 5 -18.61 35.44 16.56
CA PHE A 5 -17.66 35.63 17.65
C PHE A 5 -17.57 34.38 18.54
N ARG A 6 -16.34 33.91 18.80
CA ARG A 6 -16.07 32.85 19.79
C ARG A 6 -15.19 33.42 20.90
N ARG A 7 -15.62 33.25 22.15
CA ARG A 7 -14.72 33.40 23.31
C ARG A 7 -13.85 32.15 23.41
N THR A 8 -12.55 32.35 23.54
CA THR A 8 -11.59 31.28 23.87
C THR A 8 -10.90 31.57 25.19
N VAL A 9 -10.30 30.57 25.81
CA VAL A 9 -9.50 30.74 27.03
C VAL A 9 -8.04 30.52 26.67
N ALA A 10 -7.24 31.58 26.72
CA ALA A 10 -5.79 31.52 26.51
C ALA A 10 -5.07 31.88 27.82
N ALA A 11 -4.20 31.00 28.30
CA ALA A 11 -3.48 31.15 29.57
C ALA A 11 -4.39 31.48 30.78
N GLY A 12 -5.56 30.83 30.86
CA GLY A 12 -6.52 31.01 31.96
C GLY A 12 -7.34 32.31 31.91
N ARG A 13 -7.22 33.12 30.84
CA ARG A 13 -8.02 34.34 30.65
C ARG A 13 -8.94 34.18 29.45
N ALA A 14 -10.17 34.66 29.56
CA ALA A 14 -11.09 34.75 28.44
C ALA A 14 -10.57 35.82 27.47
N VAL A 15 -10.33 35.43 26.22
CA VAL A 15 -9.88 36.30 25.14
C VAL A 15 -10.88 36.20 24.00
N ASP A 16 -11.20 37.35 23.44
CA ASP A 16 -12.08 37.46 22.29
C ASP A 16 -11.34 37.02 21.02
N MET A 17 -11.87 36.00 20.33
CA MET A 17 -11.27 35.47 19.11
C MET A 17 -12.09 35.92 17.89
N TYR A 18 -11.40 36.56 16.96
CA TYR A 18 -11.96 37.00 15.69
C TYR A 18 -11.61 35.96 14.61
N LEU A 19 -12.64 35.39 13.98
CA LEU A 19 -12.48 34.48 12.85
C LEU A 19 -12.57 35.28 11.56
N TYR A 20 -11.59 35.09 10.70
CA TYR A 20 -11.54 35.71 9.38
C TYR A 20 -11.61 34.64 8.31
N ASN A 21 -12.18 34.98 7.16
CA ASN A 21 -12.07 34.12 5.98
C ASN A 21 -10.61 34.12 5.50
N GLU A 22 -10.02 32.93 5.38
CA GLU A 22 -8.61 32.76 5.03
C GLU A 22 -8.24 33.44 3.70
N ARG A 23 -9.07 33.26 2.66
CA ARG A 23 -8.83 33.84 1.33
C ARG A 23 -8.89 35.36 1.32
N ASP A 24 -9.73 35.95 2.17
CA ASP A 24 -9.82 37.41 2.28
C ASP A 24 -8.57 37.98 2.99
N VAL A 25 -8.11 37.32 4.06
CA VAL A 25 -6.87 37.71 4.76
C VAL A 25 -5.66 37.60 3.84
N GLU A 26 -5.58 36.50 3.10
CA GLU A 26 -4.52 36.21 2.13
C GLU A 26 -4.46 37.27 1.02
N ARG A 27 -5.60 37.58 0.39
CA ARG A 27 -5.66 38.62 -0.66
C ARG A 27 -5.21 39.99 -0.14
N ARG A 28 -5.63 40.35 1.08
CA ARG A 28 -5.19 41.58 1.74
C ARG A 28 -3.68 41.59 2.03
N ALA A 29 -3.11 40.44 2.38
CA ALA A 29 -1.67 40.30 2.54
C ALA A 29 -0.95 40.48 1.20
N TRP A 30 -1.45 39.89 0.12
CA TRP A 30 -0.87 40.07 -1.22
C TRP A 30 -0.94 41.54 -1.68
N GLU A 31 -2.09 42.20 -1.53
CA GLU A 31 -2.23 43.64 -1.82
C GLU A 31 -1.19 44.48 -1.07
N ARG A 32 -0.95 44.15 0.21
CA ARG A 32 0.02 44.86 1.05
C ARG A 32 1.47 44.62 0.65
N HIS A 33 1.80 43.41 0.20
CA HIS A 33 3.16 42.99 -0.07
C HIS A 33 3.56 43.04 -1.55
N GLY A 34 2.64 43.38 -2.45
CA GLY A 34 2.92 43.55 -3.88
C GLY A 34 2.65 42.30 -4.72
N GLY A 35 1.66 41.50 -4.33
CA GLY A 35 1.30 40.23 -4.97
C GLY A 35 1.69 38.99 -4.16
N PRO A 36 1.28 37.80 -4.61
CA PRO A 36 1.59 36.53 -3.94
C PRO A 36 3.09 36.25 -3.89
N GLU A 37 3.84 36.47 -4.98
CA GLU A 37 5.28 36.17 -5.05
C GLU A 37 6.09 37.04 -4.08
N ALA A 38 5.70 38.31 -3.94
CA ALA A 38 6.33 39.23 -3.01
C ALA A 38 5.98 38.92 -1.55
N PHE A 39 4.79 38.36 -1.30
CA PHE A 39 4.39 37.86 0.01
C PHE A 39 5.17 36.59 0.39
N ASP A 40 5.38 35.66 -0.53
CA ASP A 40 6.21 34.46 -0.31
C ASP A 40 7.66 34.84 0.05
N ALA A 41 8.26 35.77 -0.71
CA ALA A 41 9.60 36.28 -0.41
C ALA A 41 9.66 36.96 0.98
N TYR A 42 8.56 37.61 1.39
CA TYR A 42 8.45 38.19 2.73
C TYR A 42 8.37 37.12 3.83
N LEU A 43 7.60 36.05 3.63
CA LEU A 43 7.53 34.91 4.56
C LEU A 43 8.89 34.21 4.70
N ALA A 44 9.60 33.97 3.59
CA ALA A 44 10.95 33.41 3.60
C ALA A 44 11.91 34.26 4.45
N LYS A 45 11.87 35.58 4.30
CA LYS A 45 12.66 36.52 5.12
C LYS A 45 12.31 36.47 6.61
N LEU A 46 11.03 36.31 6.95
CA LEU A 46 10.59 36.15 8.34
C LEU A 46 11.10 34.83 8.94
N ARG A 47 11.03 33.75 8.15
CA ARG A 47 11.54 32.42 8.52
C ARG A 47 13.05 32.45 8.78
N GLU A 48 13.84 33.04 7.86
CA GLU A 48 15.29 33.19 8.05
C GLU A 48 15.64 33.94 9.34
N ARG A 49 14.94 35.04 9.63
CA ARG A 49 15.12 35.80 10.88
C ARG A 49 14.76 34.98 12.10
N HIS A 50 13.68 34.19 12.03
CA HIS A 50 13.26 33.31 13.10
C HIS A 50 14.31 32.23 13.37
N ILE A 51 14.80 31.55 12.33
CA ILE A 51 15.86 30.54 12.42
C ILE A 51 17.14 31.13 13.00
N LYS A 52 17.53 32.33 12.56
CA LYS A 52 18.72 33.02 13.10
C LYS A 52 18.59 33.33 14.59
N LYS A 53 17.39 33.64 15.07
CA LYS A 53 17.13 33.99 16.47
C LYS A 53 16.94 32.76 17.37
N ASN A 54 16.23 31.74 16.91
CA ASN A 54 15.74 30.64 17.73
C ASN A 54 16.38 29.28 17.39
N GLY A 55 17.21 29.20 16.35
CA GLY A 55 17.84 27.97 15.86
C GLY A 55 17.07 27.31 14.72
N LYS A 56 17.74 26.41 13.99
CA LYS A 56 17.20 25.72 12.80
C LYS A 56 16.01 24.81 13.08
N SER A 57 15.88 24.31 14.30
CA SER A 57 14.79 23.41 14.72
C SER A 57 13.60 24.12 15.35
N ALA A 58 13.63 25.45 15.47
CA ALA A 58 12.54 26.21 16.08
C ALA A 58 11.31 26.24 15.15
N TYR A 59 10.14 25.96 15.72
CA TYR A 59 8.89 25.98 14.98
C TYR A 59 8.50 27.41 14.57
N PHE A 60 8.36 27.63 13.26
CA PHE A 60 7.88 28.87 12.68
C PHE A 60 6.38 28.74 12.36
N ALA A 61 5.54 29.45 13.11
CA ALA A 61 4.10 29.42 12.90
C ALA A 61 3.71 30.10 11.58
N GLN A 62 3.14 29.33 10.66
CA GLN A 62 2.61 29.80 9.38
C GLN A 62 1.48 28.89 8.89
N PRO A 63 0.62 29.35 7.97
CA PRO A 63 -0.40 28.48 7.36
C PRO A 63 0.24 27.35 6.55
N ALA A 64 -0.42 26.19 6.51
CA ALA A 64 0.09 25.00 5.82
C ALA A 64 0.24 25.21 4.30
N SER A 65 -0.59 26.07 3.70
CA SER A 65 -0.51 26.44 2.27
C SER A 65 0.80 27.14 1.88
N TYR A 66 1.51 27.73 2.85
CA TYR A 66 2.78 28.44 2.67
C TYR A 66 3.99 27.68 3.19
N GLU A 67 3.84 26.40 3.57
CA GLU A 67 5.01 25.54 3.76
C GLU A 67 5.74 25.43 2.43
N ASP A 68 6.90 26.09 2.39
CA ASP A 68 7.76 26.20 1.22
C ASP A 68 8.00 24.80 0.67
N SER A 69 7.34 24.47 -0.44
CA SER A 69 7.51 23.20 -1.14
C SER A 69 8.94 23.03 -1.67
N ARG A 70 9.77 24.08 -1.55
CA ARG A 70 11.21 24.06 -1.87
C ARG A 70 12.07 23.60 -0.69
N ASP A 71 11.62 23.75 0.56
CA ASP A 71 12.24 23.10 1.74
C ASP A 71 11.66 21.71 1.99
N SER A 72 10.58 21.31 1.28
CA SER A 72 10.38 19.90 0.94
C SER A 72 11.36 19.48 -0.16
N ALA A 73 12.66 19.71 0.05
CA ALA A 73 13.67 18.79 -0.45
C ALA A 73 13.32 17.43 0.15
N GLN A 74 12.42 16.71 -0.53
CA GLN A 74 11.76 15.46 -0.13
C GLN A 74 12.11 15.09 1.30
N TYR A 75 11.45 15.72 2.29
CA TYR A 75 11.47 15.13 3.61
C TYR A 75 10.78 13.80 3.41
N ASP A 76 11.59 12.76 3.20
CA ASP A 76 11.12 11.43 2.97
C ASP A 76 10.52 11.02 4.31
N HIS A 77 9.21 11.26 4.43
CA HIS A 77 8.43 10.96 5.63
C HIS A 77 8.51 9.47 5.95
N THR A 78 8.91 8.65 4.98
CA THR A 78 9.18 7.23 5.16
C THR A 78 10.49 6.97 5.91
N ILE A 79 11.40 7.93 6.08
CA ILE A 79 12.73 7.76 6.71
C ILE A 79 12.96 8.71 7.90
N GLY A 80 11.94 9.45 8.33
CA GLY A 80 12.05 10.53 9.32
C GLY A 80 12.62 10.14 10.69
N SER A 81 12.70 8.85 11.02
CA SER A 81 13.23 8.35 12.30
C SER A 81 14.28 7.25 12.14
N ALA A 82 15.01 6.97 13.23
CA ALA A 82 16.00 5.89 13.25
C ALA A 82 15.37 4.50 13.09
N ALA A 83 14.14 4.30 13.61
CA ALA A 83 13.41 3.05 13.46
C ALA A 83 13.03 2.79 12.00
N LEU A 84 12.52 3.81 11.31
CA LEU A 84 12.16 3.72 9.90
C LEU A 84 13.39 3.49 8.99
N ARG A 85 14.52 4.12 9.29
CA ARG A 85 15.80 3.86 8.59
C ARG A 85 16.22 2.39 8.67
N ARG A 86 16.22 1.82 9.87
CA ARG A 86 16.56 0.40 10.06
C ARG A 86 15.58 -0.51 9.32
N ALA A 87 14.29 -0.21 9.39
CA ALA A 87 13.29 -1.00 8.67
C ALA A 87 13.48 -0.94 7.14
N LYS A 88 13.86 0.22 6.58
CA LYS A 88 14.21 0.35 5.16
C LYS A 88 15.43 -0.47 4.76
N GLU A 89 16.45 -0.53 5.62
CA GLU A 89 17.66 -1.32 5.39
C GLU A 89 17.40 -2.84 5.49
N GLU A 90 16.48 -3.26 6.36
CA GLU A 90 16.14 -4.68 6.56
C GLU A 90 15.11 -5.22 5.55
N MET A 91 14.24 -4.38 4.97
CA MET A 91 13.24 -4.82 3.99
C MET A 91 13.79 -4.88 2.57
N ALA A 92 13.24 -5.80 1.76
CA ALA A 92 13.42 -5.73 0.32
C ALA A 92 12.88 -4.38 -0.21
N PRO A 93 13.57 -3.70 -1.16
CA PRO A 93 13.16 -2.38 -1.64
C PRO A 93 11.72 -2.31 -2.16
N TRP A 94 11.24 -3.38 -2.80
CA TRP A 94 9.88 -3.43 -3.34
C TRP A 94 8.82 -3.54 -2.22
N LEU A 95 9.09 -4.27 -1.14
CA LEU A 95 8.20 -4.37 0.02
C LEU A 95 8.15 -3.04 0.76
N TRP A 96 9.31 -2.41 0.98
CA TRP A 96 9.38 -1.08 1.57
C TRP A 96 8.51 -0.08 0.81
N LYS A 97 8.64 -0.06 -0.53
CA LYS A 97 7.83 0.78 -1.40
C LYS A 97 6.35 0.43 -1.26
N ALA A 98 5.97 -0.86 -1.38
CA ALA A 98 4.58 -1.29 -1.33
C ALA A 98 3.88 -0.94 0.00
N TYR A 99 4.54 -1.15 1.15
CA TYR A 99 3.98 -0.78 2.45
C TYR A 99 3.83 0.73 2.62
N ASN A 100 4.79 1.53 2.13
CA ASN A 100 4.68 2.97 2.22
C ASN A 100 3.61 3.54 1.27
N ASP A 101 3.53 3.02 0.04
CA ASP A 101 2.49 3.36 -0.92
C ASP A 101 1.10 3.03 -0.35
N ALA A 102 0.97 1.92 0.39
CA ALA A 102 -0.27 1.53 1.04
C ALA A 102 -0.72 2.53 2.12
N LEU A 103 0.21 3.00 2.97
CA LEU A 103 -0.10 4.03 3.98
C LEU A 103 -0.43 5.38 3.33
N ASP A 104 0.24 5.70 2.22
CA ASP A 104 0.01 6.95 1.49
C ASP A 104 -1.34 6.94 0.75
N ARG A 105 -1.80 5.78 0.25
CA ARG A 105 -3.18 5.61 -0.26
C ARG A 105 -4.21 5.80 0.84
N HIS A 106 -4.04 5.12 1.97
CA HIS A 106 -4.96 5.21 3.10
C HIS A 106 -5.15 6.66 3.58
N LYS A 107 -4.09 7.47 3.55
CA LYS A 107 -4.14 8.91 3.83
C LYS A 107 -5.05 9.70 2.86
N ASN A 108 -5.10 9.31 1.60
CA ASN A 108 -5.80 10.03 0.53
C ASN A 108 -7.25 9.57 0.35
N ASP A 109 -7.62 8.38 0.81
CA ASP A 109 -8.93 7.79 0.54
C ASP A 109 -10.08 8.55 1.23
N GLY A 110 -9.82 9.45 2.18
CA GLY A 110 -10.80 10.43 2.70
C GLY A 110 -11.98 9.85 3.51
N TRP A 111 -12.13 8.52 3.52
CA TRP A 111 -13.15 7.79 4.27
C TRP A 111 -13.00 7.92 5.78
N TYR A 112 -11.77 8.09 6.25
CA TYR A 112 -11.45 8.37 7.64
C TYR A 112 -11.14 9.86 7.75
N GLY A 113 -11.91 10.59 8.55
CA GLY A 113 -11.89 12.05 8.60
C GLY A 113 -10.48 12.67 8.76
N PRO A 114 -10.32 13.97 8.42
CA PRO A 114 -9.02 14.64 8.20
C PRO A 114 -8.06 14.69 9.41
N GLU A 115 -8.45 14.15 10.57
CA GLU A 115 -7.70 14.27 11.82
C GLU A 115 -6.80 13.07 12.16
N TYR A 116 -6.91 11.92 11.48
CA TYR A 116 -6.18 10.69 11.85
C TYR A 116 -5.97 9.80 10.60
N TYR A 117 -4.85 9.19 10.23
CA TYR A 117 -3.66 8.68 10.92
C TYR A 117 -2.46 8.74 9.91
N TYR A 118 -1.21 8.56 10.37
CA TYR A 118 0.00 8.33 9.53
C TYR A 118 0.68 9.53 8.88
N SER A 119 0.18 10.75 9.09
CA SER A 119 0.83 11.96 8.55
C SER A 119 2.16 12.27 9.22
N ARG A 120 2.39 11.80 10.45
CA ARG A 120 3.66 12.00 11.17
C ARG A 120 4.53 10.75 11.07
N PRO A 121 5.87 10.88 10.96
CA PRO A 121 6.77 9.72 10.95
C PRO A 121 6.54 8.74 12.11
N ARG A 122 6.27 9.26 13.32
CA ARG A 122 6.00 8.45 14.52
C ARG A 122 4.77 7.55 14.38
N ASP A 123 3.77 7.98 13.62
CA ASP A 123 2.54 7.20 13.41
C ASP A 123 2.80 6.00 12.47
N ARG A 124 3.82 6.10 11.59
CA ARG A 124 4.22 5.02 10.68
C ARG A 124 5.13 3.99 11.35
N GLU A 125 5.91 4.40 12.36
CA GLU A 125 6.90 3.52 13.00
C GLU A 125 6.31 2.19 13.46
N GLY A 126 5.19 2.22 14.17
CA GLY A 126 4.54 1.00 14.66
C GLY A 126 4.05 0.08 13.55
N LEU A 127 3.48 0.66 12.49
CA LEU A 127 2.94 -0.07 11.35
C LEU A 127 4.02 -0.69 10.50
N ILE A 128 5.07 0.07 10.21
CA ILE A 128 6.25 -0.38 9.46
C ILE A 128 7.03 -1.42 10.27
N ALA A 129 7.10 -1.29 11.60
CA ALA A 129 7.66 -2.34 12.45
C ALA A 129 6.84 -3.64 12.39
N SER A 130 5.50 -3.55 12.32
CA SER A 130 4.65 -4.72 12.08
C SER A 130 4.83 -5.28 10.67
N ALA A 131 4.92 -4.43 9.66
CA ALA A 131 5.17 -4.80 8.26
C ALA A 131 6.51 -5.54 8.12
N LEU A 132 7.54 -5.11 8.85
CA LEU A 132 8.86 -5.74 8.84
C LEU A 132 8.81 -7.21 9.26
N LYS A 133 7.92 -7.56 10.21
CA LYS A 133 7.74 -8.95 10.63
C LYS A 133 7.17 -9.80 9.48
N LEU A 134 6.23 -9.24 8.74
CA LEU A 134 5.61 -9.90 7.58
C LEU A 134 6.56 -9.92 6.38
N ALA A 135 7.31 -8.86 6.14
CA ALA A 135 8.31 -8.76 5.07
C ALA A 135 9.32 -9.91 5.11
N LYS A 136 9.71 -10.35 6.31
CA LYS A 136 10.63 -11.49 6.54
C LYS A 136 10.06 -12.84 6.14
N THR A 137 8.76 -12.93 5.90
CA THR A 137 8.08 -14.16 5.47
C THR A 137 7.99 -14.31 3.96
N TYR A 138 8.25 -13.23 3.20
CA TYR A 138 8.21 -13.30 1.74
C TYR A 138 9.45 -14.05 1.23
N PRO A 139 9.27 -14.95 0.24
CA PRO A 139 10.41 -15.54 -0.42
C PRO A 139 11.24 -14.46 -1.14
N PRO A 140 12.51 -14.74 -1.48
CA PRO A 140 13.27 -13.86 -2.35
C PRO A 140 12.56 -13.68 -3.69
N ARG A 141 12.50 -12.43 -4.16
CA ARG A 141 11.99 -12.11 -5.49
C ARG A 141 13.14 -12.22 -6.50
N PRO A 142 12.97 -12.93 -7.62
CA PRO A 142 14.04 -13.07 -8.62
C PRO A 142 14.38 -11.70 -9.21
N ALA A 143 15.66 -11.43 -9.41
CA ALA A 143 16.14 -10.16 -9.96
C ALA A 143 15.87 -10.03 -11.47
N GLN A 144 15.71 -11.17 -12.16
CA GLN A 144 15.40 -11.25 -13.57
C GLN A 144 14.19 -12.16 -13.78
N PRO A 145 13.33 -11.86 -14.77
CA PRO A 145 12.27 -12.78 -15.18
C PRO A 145 12.85 -14.13 -15.63
N LEU A 146 12.02 -15.17 -15.62
CA LEU A 146 12.43 -16.47 -16.16
C LEU A 146 12.83 -16.35 -17.64
N PRO A 147 13.87 -17.06 -18.09
CA PRO A 147 14.15 -17.19 -19.51
C PRO A 147 12.94 -17.75 -20.26
N SER A 148 12.70 -17.28 -21.49
CA SER A 148 11.64 -17.82 -22.33
C SER A 148 11.87 -19.30 -22.63
N SER A 149 10.78 -20.05 -22.60
CA SER A 149 10.68 -21.45 -22.97
C SER A 149 9.22 -21.74 -23.31
N PRO A 150 8.88 -22.83 -24.03
CA PRO A 150 7.50 -23.10 -24.40
C PRO A 150 6.50 -23.08 -23.23
N SER A 151 6.86 -23.63 -22.06
CA SER A 151 5.99 -23.65 -20.87
C SER A 151 5.88 -22.28 -20.20
N VAL A 152 6.97 -21.50 -20.14
CA VAL A 152 6.97 -20.15 -19.58
C VAL A 152 6.20 -19.18 -20.50
N ASP A 153 6.36 -19.30 -21.81
CA ASP A 153 5.65 -18.46 -22.78
C ASP A 153 4.15 -18.77 -22.78
N ALA A 154 3.76 -20.03 -22.58
CA ALA A 154 2.36 -20.42 -22.38
C ALA A 154 1.77 -19.79 -21.12
N LEU A 155 2.50 -19.80 -19.98
CA LEU A 155 2.08 -19.12 -18.76
C LEU A 155 1.87 -17.61 -19.02
N ARG A 156 2.83 -16.97 -19.68
CA ARG A 156 2.76 -15.53 -19.99
C ARG A 156 1.59 -15.18 -20.90
N ALA A 157 1.28 -16.04 -21.88
CA ALA A 157 0.12 -15.88 -22.75
C ALA A 157 -1.19 -15.91 -21.94
N VAL A 158 -1.37 -16.92 -21.09
CA VAL A 158 -2.56 -17.02 -20.22
C VAL A 158 -2.67 -15.82 -19.27
N LEU A 159 -1.55 -15.37 -18.69
CA LEU A 159 -1.52 -14.19 -17.82
C LEU A 159 -1.81 -12.88 -18.56
N ALA A 160 -1.43 -12.77 -19.84
CA ALA A 160 -1.70 -11.59 -20.65
C ALA A 160 -3.20 -11.44 -20.94
N ASP A 161 -3.91 -12.56 -21.08
CA ASP A 161 -5.36 -12.62 -21.33
C ASP A 161 -6.21 -12.48 -20.05
N ALA A 162 -5.58 -12.37 -18.87
CA ALA A 162 -6.29 -12.28 -17.61
C ALA A 162 -7.11 -10.97 -17.48
N PRO A 163 -8.38 -11.02 -17.03
CA PRO A 163 -9.24 -9.85 -16.93
C PRO A 163 -8.74 -8.83 -15.89
N ARG A 164 -8.97 -7.54 -16.17
CA ARG A 164 -8.54 -6.40 -15.34
C ARG A 164 -9.74 -5.62 -14.82
N ILE A 165 -9.66 -5.12 -13.58
CA ILE A 165 -10.72 -4.30 -12.95
C ILE A 165 -10.72 -2.86 -13.47
N ALA A 166 -9.56 -2.33 -13.91
CA ALA A 166 -9.39 -0.93 -14.27
C ALA A 166 -10.40 -0.42 -15.34
N ASP A 167 -10.96 -1.34 -16.12
CA ASP A 167 -11.83 -1.05 -17.25
C ASP A 167 -13.33 -1.23 -16.94
N VAL A 168 -13.70 -1.46 -15.66
CA VAL A 168 -15.08 -1.79 -15.28
C VAL A 168 -15.61 -0.95 -14.11
N GLU A 169 -16.92 -0.71 -14.12
CA GLU A 169 -17.63 -0.14 -12.99
C GLU A 169 -17.65 -1.15 -11.83
N TRP A 170 -17.24 -0.72 -10.64
CA TRP A 170 -17.18 -1.55 -9.45
C TRP A 170 -18.54 -2.19 -9.12
N GLY A 171 -18.55 -3.46 -8.74
CA GLY A 171 -19.74 -4.25 -8.47
C GLY A 171 -20.47 -4.80 -9.71
N LYS A 172 -20.02 -4.48 -10.93
CA LYS A 172 -20.57 -5.11 -12.15
C LYS A 172 -19.94 -6.47 -12.43
N ALA A 173 -20.72 -7.34 -13.07
CA ALA A 173 -20.22 -8.61 -13.56
C ALA A 173 -19.18 -8.37 -14.67
N VAL A 174 -18.03 -9.05 -14.55
CA VAL A 174 -16.96 -9.01 -15.54
C VAL A 174 -16.64 -10.45 -15.94
N PRO A 175 -16.61 -10.79 -17.23
CA PRO A 175 -16.21 -12.12 -17.66
C PRO A 175 -14.87 -12.54 -17.06
N GLY A 176 -14.85 -13.70 -16.40
CA GLY A 176 -13.65 -14.23 -15.74
C GLY A 176 -13.40 -13.73 -14.31
N LEU A 177 -14.17 -12.74 -13.81
CA LEU A 177 -14.10 -12.29 -12.42
C LEU A 177 -15.38 -12.59 -11.64
N ALA A 178 -15.22 -13.04 -10.40
CA ALA A 178 -16.29 -13.17 -9.43
C ALA A 178 -16.27 -11.95 -8.50
N PHE A 179 -17.40 -11.23 -8.43
CA PHE A 179 -17.61 -10.18 -7.45
C PHE A 179 -18.19 -10.79 -6.16
N SER A 180 -17.52 -10.56 -5.03
CA SER A 180 -17.90 -11.07 -3.71
C SER A 180 -18.19 -9.91 -2.78
N THR A 181 -19.14 -10.12 -1.86
CA THR A 181 -19.46 -9.17 -0.80
C THR A 181 -19.57 -9.91 0.53
N THR A 182 -19.14 -9.30 1.62
CA THR A 182 -19.39 -9.75 2.99
C THR A 182 -20.01 -8.61 3.80
N TRP A 183 -20.85 -8.94 4.78
CA TRP A 183 -21.52 -7.97 5.65
C TRP A 183 -21.01 -8.00 7.10
N HIS A 184 -20.10 -8.92 7.42
CA HIS A 184 -19.59 -9.12 8.78
C HIS A 184 -18.09 -9.48 8.75
N PRO A 185 -17.27 -8.92 9.67
CA PRO A 185 -17.63 -7.92 10.69
C PRO A 185 -17.91 -6.52 10.10
N GLU A 186 -17.47 -6.28 8.87
CA GLU A 186 -17.69 -5.04 8.13
C GLU A 186 -18.13 -5.35 6.70
N TYR A 187 -18.70 -4.34 6.03
CA TYR A 187 -19.02 -4.45 4.62
C TYR A 187 -17.73 -4.41 3.81
N ASP A 188 -17.43 -5.50 3.10
CA ASP A 188 -16.28 -5.56 2.20
C ASP A 188 -16.71 -6.15 0.86
N GLU A 189 -16.10 -5.64 -0.21
CA GLU A 189 -16.37 -6.01 -1.58
C GLU A 189 -15.05 -6.29 -2.27
N TRP A 190 -14.98 -7.36 -3.06
CA TRP A 190 -13.77 -7.64 -3.82
C TRP A 190 -14.07 -8.46 -5.06
N TYR A 191 -13.18 -8.33 -6.03
CA TYR A 191 -13.13 -9.24 -7.17
C TYR A 191 -12.10 -10.33 -6.96
N SER A 192 -12.36 -11.49 -7.55
CA SER A 192 -11.42 -12.61 -7.61
C SER A 192 -11.48 -13.28 -8.98
N TRP A 193 -10.39 -13.92 -9.41
CA TRP A 193 -10.42 -14.75 -10.61
C TRP A 193 -11.33 -15.97 -10.40
N THR A 194 -12.17 -16.23 -11.39
CA THR A 194 -13.06 -17.40 -11.45
C THR A 194 -12.31 -18.67 -11.79
N SER A 195 -12.96 -19.83 -11.62
CA SER A 195 -12.41 -21.14 -12.01
C SER A 195 -11.98 -21.20 -13.48
N GLU A 196 -12.67 -20.48 -14.36
CA GLU A 196 -12.45 -20.41 -15.80
C GLU A 196 -11.11 -19.75 -16.12
N ILE A 197 -10.69 -18.79 -15.31
CA ILE A 197 -9.37 -18.14 -15.41
C ILE A 197 -8.31 -18.93 -14.63
N LEU A 198 -8.67 -19.45 -13.46
CA LEU A 198 -7.73 -20.18 -12.60
C LEU A 198 -7.26 -21.50 -13.22
N GLN A 199 -8.14 -22.26 -13.88
CA GLN A 199 -7.80 -23.53 -14.52
C GLN A 199 -6.62 -23.41 -15.51
N PRO A 200 -6.67 -22.56 -16.56
CA PRO A 200 -5.56 -22.44 -17.51
C PRO A 200 -4.28 -21.89 -16.86
N ILE A 201 -4.39 -21.00 -15.86
CA ILE A 201 -3.22 -20.50 -15.12
C ILE A 201 -2.52 -21.65 -14.39
N PHE A 202 -3.27 -22.48 -13.67
CA PHE A 202 -2.68 -23.62 -12.97
C PHE A 202 -2.15 -24.70 -13.92
N GLU A 203 -2.81 -24.96 -15.05
CA GLU A 203 -2.30 -25.86 -16.08
C GLU A 203 -0.96 -25.35 -16.64
N ALA A 204 -0.84 -24.06 -16.91
CA ALA A 204 0.42 -23.47 -17.38
C ALA A 204 1.52 -23.55 -16.30
N LEU A 205 1.20 -23.29 -15.03
CA LEU A 205 2.14 -23.46 -13.92
C LEU A 205 2.59 -24.90 -13.74
N ILE A 206 1.69 -25.88 -13.88
CA ILE A 206 2.04 -27.31 -13.88
C ILE A 206 3.04 -27.58 -15.01
N GLY A 207 2.79 -27.08 -16.22
CA GLY A 207 3.72 -27.21 -17.34
C GLY A 207 5.11 -26.60 -17.06
N VAL A 208 5.17 -25.49 -16.32
CA VAL A 208 6.44 -24.91 -15.85
C VAL A 208 7.13 -25.84 -14.84
N ILE A 209 6.40 -26.39 -13.87
CA ILE A 209 6.97 -27.34 -12.89
C ILE A 209 7.48 -28.61 -13.58
N GLU A 210 6.73 -29.17 -14.53
CA GLU A 210 7.12 -30.38 -15.26
C GLU A 210 8.38 -30.14 -16.11
N ALA A 211 8.53 -28.95 -16.70
CA ALA A 211 9.66 -28.62 -17.55
C ALA A 211 10.92 -28.19 -16.77
N HIS A 212 10.77 -27.41 -15.71
CA HIS A 212 11.87 -26.70 -15.04
C HIS A 212 11.97 -27.00 -13.53
N GLY A 213 11.06 -27.80 -12.99
CA GLY A 213 11.03 -28.17 -11.57
C GLY A 213 10.45 -27.08 -10.65
N VAL A 214 10.57 -27.34 -9.34
CA VAL A 214 10.05 -26.44 -8.29
C VAL A 214 11.06 -25.40 -7.80
N GLY A 215 12.29 -25.41 -8.34
CA GLY A 215 13.38 -24.51 -7.92
C GLY A 215 13.31 -23.12 -8.55
N ASP A 216 14.40 -22.38 -8.42
CA ASP A 216 14.55 -21.00 -8.92
C ASP A 216 14.43 -20.90 -10.45
N ASP A 217 14.82 -21.94 -11.19
CA ASP A 217 14.67 -22.00 -12.65
C ASP A 217 13.24 -22.32 -13.11
N GLY A 218 12.34 -22.66 -12.19
CA GLY A 218 10.96 -23.05 -12.47
C GLY A 218 9.95 -22.33 -11.59
N TRP A 219 9.16 -23.10 -10.84
CA TRP A 219 8.04 -22.59 -10.05
C TRP A 219 8.38 -21.42 -9.11
N ALA A 220 9.52 -21.49 -8.40
CA ALA A 220 9.84 -20.51 -7.36
C ALA A 220 9.96 -19.09 -7.93
N SER A 221 10.40 -18.96 -9.19
CA SER A 221 10.42 -17.71 -9.94
C SER A 221 9.08 -17.44 -10.66
N ALA A 222 8.48 -18.44 -11.30
CA ALA A 222 7.24 -18.28 -12.06
C ALA A 222 6.06 -17.75 -11.23
N ARG A 223 5.96 -18.16 -9.96
CA ARG A 223 4.91 -17.69 -9.05
C ARG A 223 4.92 -16.17 -8.83
N TRP A 224 6.06 -15.50 -9.01
CA TRP A 224 6.14 -14.05 -8.94
C TRP A 224 5.49 -13.37 -10.16
N GLU A 225 5.57 -13.97 -11.35
CA GLU A 225 4.87 -13.43 -12.53
C GLU A 225 3.35 -13.48 -12.33
N VAL A 226 2.84 -14.55 -11.70
CA VAL A 226 1.41 -14.67 -11.35
C VAL A 226 1.02 -13.69 -10.24
N TYR A 227 1.84 -13.57 -9.19
CA TYR A 227 1.64 -12.59 -8.12
C TYR A 227 1.50 -11.17 -8.68
N ASP A 228 2.44 -10.76 -9.53
CA ASP A 228 2.46 -9.41 -10.12
C ASP A 228 1.24 -9.18 -11.01
N ARG A 229 0.91 -10.16 -11.85
CA ARG A 229 -0.27 -10.08 -12.72
C ARG A 229 -1.57 -10.03 -11.92
N TYR A 230 -1.70 -10.83 -10.87
CA TYR A 230 -2.88 -10.84 -10.00
C TYR A 230 -3.06 -9.48 -9.32
N ALA A 231 -2.00 -8.94 -8.71
CA ALA A 231 -2.03 -7.64 -8.05
C ALA A 231 -2.34 -6.49 -9.03
N GLU A 232 -1.80 -6.55 -10.25
CA GLU A 232 -2.09 -5.58 -11.33
C GLU A 232 -3.56 -5.67 -11.78
N CYS A 233 -4.01 -6.88 -12.16
CA CYS A 233 -5.35 -7.10 -12.71
C CYS A 233 -6.46 -6.75 -11.72
N LEU A 234 -6.29 -7.15 -10.46
CA LEU A 234 -7.32 -6.97 -9.44
C LEU A 234 -7.15 -5.69 -8.60
N GLN A 235 -6.14 -4.87 -8.90
CA GLN A 235 -5.82 -3.68 -8.11
C GLN A 235 -5.80 -3.98 -6.60
N THR A 236 -5.25 -5.14 -6.22
CA THR A 236 -5.13 -5.61 -4.83
C THR A 236 -3.66 -5.59 -4.38
N PRO A 237 -2.98 -4.42 -4.41
CA PRO A 237 -1.65 -4.30 -3.84
C PRO A 237 -1.72 -4.54 -2.33
N ILE A 238 -0.55 -4.71 -1.70
CA ILE A 238 -0.43 -4.69 -0.25
C ILE A 238 -1.19 -3.46 0.30
N SER A 239 -2.03 -3.70 1.31
CA SER A 239 -2.88 -2.69 1.94
C SER A 239 -2.84 -2.81 3.46
N TYR A 240 -3.19 -1.73 4.16
CA TYR A 240 -3.36 -1.76 5.61
C TYR A 240 -4.84 -1.67 5.94
N ASP A 241 -5.35 -2.71 6.58
CA ASP A 241 -6.68 -2.73 7.16
C ASP A 241 -6.64 -2.01 8.51
N SER A 242 -7.22 -0.81 8.54
CA SER A 242 -7.28 0.01 9.76
C SER A 242 -8.24 -0.53 10.82
N CYS A 243 -9.21 -1.34 10.42
CA CYS A 243 -10.24 -1.87 11.31
C CYS A 243 -9.69 -3.08 12.08
N ASP A 244 -9.11 -4.04 11.36
CA ASP A 244 -8.42 -5.20 11.96
C ASP A 244 -6.99 -4.87 12.41
N LYS A 245 -6.50 -3.66 12.10
CA LYS A 245 -5.14 -3.18 12.38
C LYS A 245 -4.05 -4.09 11.84
N ARG A 246 -4.25 -4.67 10.66
CA ARG A 246 -3.34 -5.65 10.05
C ARG A 246 -3.00 -5.30 8.61
N TRP A 247 -1.87 -5.82 8.14
CA TRP A 247 -1.52 -5.76 6.73
C TRP A 247 -2.20 -6.89 5.97
N LEU A 248 -2.66 -6.59 4.76
CA LEU A 248 -3.27 -7.53 3.84
C LEU A 248 -2.49 -7.54 2.53
N ASP A 249 -2.39 -8.72 1.93
CA ASP A 249 -1.83 -8.93 0.60
C ASP A 249 -2.63 -10.05 -0.08
N GLY A 250 -3.56 -9.67 -0.95
CA GLY A 250 -4.41 -10.63 -1.67
C GLY A 250 -3.63 -11.51 -2.64
N ALA A 251 -2.46 -11.06 -3.12
CA ALA A 251 -1.63 -11.80 -4.05
C ALA A 251 -0.68 -12.79 -3.35
N SER A 252 -0.41 -12.61 -2.05
CA SER A 252 0.52 -13.45 -1.27
C SER A 252 0.26 -14.96 -1.37
N GLY A 253 -0.98 -15.39 -1.55
CA GLY A 253 -1.35 -16.81 -1.69
C GLY A 253 -0.70 -17.53 -2.89
N TRP A 254 -0.29 -16.78 -3.92
CA TRP A 254 0.48 -17.32 -5.06
C TRP A 254 1.92 -17.67 -4.68
N LEU A 255 2.46 -17.03 -3.65
CA LEU A 255 3.83 -17.25 -3.18
C LEU A 255 3.97 -18.44 -2.23
N GLU A 256 2.87 -19.00 -1.77
CA GLU A 256 2.86 -20.12 -0.82
C GLU A 256 3.31 -21.44 -1.46
N GLY A 257 4.03 -22.27 -0.71
CA GLY A 257 4.24 -23.68 -1.07
C GLY A 257 2.95 -24.49 -0.91
N ARG A 258 3.08 -25.80 -0.70
CA ARG A 258 1.95 -26.72 -0.53
C ARG A 258 1.11 -26.37 0.69
N LEU A 259 -0.21 -26.27 0.48
CA LEU A 259 -1.20 -26.03 1.53
C LEU A 259 -1.84 -27.34 1.99
N SER A 260 -2.32 -27.37 3.24
CA SER A 260 -3.12 -28.48 3.77
C SER A 260 -4.47 -28.59 3.05
N PRO A 261 -5.13 -29.77 3.02
CA PRO A 261 -6.39 -29.96 2.31
C PRO A 261 -7.48 -28.95 2.69
N ASP A 262 -7.60 -28.63 3.98
CA ASP A 262 -8.58 -27.66 4.47
C ASP A 262 -8.34 -26.26 3.90
N LEU A 263 -7.08 -25.83 3.85
CA LEU A 263 -6.70 -24.52 3.33
C LEU A 263 -6.76 -24.45 1.80
N VAL A 264 -6.47 -25.56 1.11
CA VAL A 264 -6.64 -25.66 -0.35
C VAL A 264 -8.08 -25.34 -0.73
N ASN A 265 -9.05 -25.93 -0.03
CA ASN A 265 -10.47 -25.75 -0.32
C ASN A 265 -10.94 -24.29 -0.14
N SER A 266 -10.31 -23.53 0.76
CA SER A 266 -10.59 -22.10 0.96
C SER A 266 -9.76 -21.14 0.09
N SER A 267 -8.91 -21.68 -0.78
CA SER A 267 -7.98 -20.89 -1.61
C SER A 267 -8.34 -21.00 -3.09
N SER A 268 -7.74 -20.16 -3.94
CA SER A 268 -7.86 -20.26 -5.39
C SER A 268 -7.48 -21.63 -5.96
N ARG A 269 -6.64 -22.39 -5.24
CA ARG A 269 -6.22 -23.75 -5.66
C ARG A 269 -7.34 -24.77 -5.54
N GLY A 270 -8.28 -24.58 -4.62
CA GLY A 270 -9.43 -25.46 -4.42
C GLY A 270 -10.54 -25.27 -5.46
N CYS A 271 -10.52 -24.14 -6.18
CA CYS A 271 -11.58 -23.76 -7.12
C CYS A 271 -11.62 -24.59 -8.41
N CYS A 272 -10.56 -25.35 -8.73
CA CYS A 272 -10.50 -26.16 -9.94
C CYS A 272 -9.54 -27.36 -9.79
N GLU A 273 -9.65 -28.35 -10.70
CA GLU A 273 -8.86 -29.59 -10.62
C GLU A 273 -7.36 -29.34 -10.89
N ALA A 274 -7.02 -28.43 -11.80
CA ALA A 274 -5.62 -28.07 -12.02
C ALA A 274 -5.01 -27.41 -10.77
N GLY A 275 -5.77 -26.59 -10.04
CA GLY A 275 -5.31 -25.96 -8.81
C GLY A 275 -4.96 -26.97 -7.70
N LYS A 276 -5.79 -28.01 -7.54
CA LYS A 276 -5.55 -29.10 -6.58
C LYS A 276 -4.30 -29.89 -6.97
N ARG A 277 -4.19 -30.29 -8.24
CA ARG A 277 -3.02 -30.99 -8.77
C ARG A 277 -1.75 -30.17 -8.61
N TYR A 278 -1.79 -28.88 -8.95
CA TYR A 278 -0.70 -27.94 -8.74
C TYR A 278 -0.25 -27.92 -7.27
N ASN A 279 -1.19 -27.82 -6.32
CA ASN A 279 -0.86 -27.82 -4.90
C ASN A 279 -0.09 -29.07 -4.46
N ASP A 280 -0.46 -30.24 -4.98
CA ASP A 280 0.19 -31.51 -4.64
C ASP A 280 1.63 -31.62 -5.17
N MET A 281 1.99 -30.84 -6.19
CA MET A 281 3.34 -30.80 -6.76
C MET A 281 4.29 -29.89 -6.00
N LEU A 282 3.79 -29.05 -5.08
CA LEU A 282 4.62 -28.06 -4.39
C LEU A 282 5.33 -28.63 -3.14
N PRO A 283 6.48 -28.06 -2.76
CA PRO A 283 7.10 -28.33 -1.46
C PRO A 283 6.30 -27.67 -0.34
N PHE A 284 6.31 -28.26 0.86
CA PHE A 284 5.74 -27.61 2.05
C PHE A 284 6.62 -26.43 2.49
N SER A 285 6.04 -25.23 2.55
CA SER A 285 6.69 -24.05 3.14
C SER A 285 6.52 -23.98 4.66
N HIS A 286 5.47 -24.60 5.18
CA HIS A 286 5.18 -24.74 6.60
C HIS A 286 4.93 -26.22 6.94
N PRO A 287 5.41 -26.75 8.08
CA PRO A 287 5.25 -28.18 8.42
C PRO A 287 3.80 -28.66 8.44
N LEU A 288 2.86 -27.77 8.80
CA LEU A 288 1.42 -28.05 8.84
C LEU A 288 0.68 -27.67 7.55
N GLY A 289 1.38 -27.18 6.52
CA GLY A 289 0.76 -26.66 5.29
C GLY A 289 -0.09 -25.40 5.50
N HIS A 290 0.22 -24.61 6.53
CA HIS A 290 -0.43 -23.32 6.77
C HIS A 290 0.14 -22.23 5.86
N PHE A 291 -0.63 -21.15 5.70
CA PHE A 291 -0.13 -19.92 5.09
C PHE A 291 1.09 -19.41 5.87
N SER A 292 2.16 -19.12 5.14
CA SER A 292 3.44 -18.69 5.67
C SER A 292 3.84 -17.30 5.19
N VAL A 293 3.32 -16.84 4.05
CA VAL A 293 3.74 -15.60 3.39
C VAL A 293 2.74 -14.47 3.68
N GLY A 294 3.27 -13.32 4.10
CA GLY A 294 2.47 -12.10 4.32
C GLY A 294 1.48 -12.20 5.49
N ARG A 295 1.57 -13.23 6.33
CA ARG A 295 0.68 -13.43 7.49
C ARG A 295 1.46 -13.52 8.80
N PRO A 296 0.88 -13.04 9.92
CA PRO A 296 1.48 -13.26 11.23
C PRO A 296 1.53 -14.76 11.52
N GLN A 297 2.68 -15.26 11.96
CA GLN A 297 2.78 -16.61 12.52
C GLN A 297 2.10 -16.58 13.90
N SER A 298 1.01 -17.33 14.03
CA SER A 298 0.30 -17.57 15.29
C SER A 298 1.07 -18.49 16.22
#